data_AF-A0A2H3KPG7-F1
#
_entry.id   AF-A0A2H3KPG7-F1
#
_cell.length_a   1.000
_cell.length_b   1.000
_cell.length_c   1.000
_cell.angle_alpha   90.00
_cell.angle_beta   90.00
_cell.angle_gamma   90.00
#
_symmetry.space_group_name_H-M   'P 1'
#
loop_
_entity.id
_entity.type
_entity.pdbx_description
1 polymer ?
#
loop_
_entity_poly.entity_id
_entity_poly.type
_entity_poly.pdbx_seq_one_letter_code
_entity_poly.pdbx_strand_id
1 'polypeptide(L)'
;MSWISEYHRVWRVAILVLLLLAFQGPWFFDQIHVPSEYPCAIRLKGDFCGSPIDGMYVLWAVAGELIGRGVGLVTGAKTPTDAGSAFPFILGAIALLLTPVSTGLLIWRGDGQRQLIFHVAVWGLAAVWSWAFLMSMSELPPSQLWGLWLYVALVPSVLILEGVLAIPKKPHQTDR
;
A
#
# COMPACT_ATOMS: atom_id res chain seq x y z
N MET A 1 26.00 15.10 -2.85
CA MET A 1 24.90 14.49 -2.06
C MET A 1 24.29 15.41 -0.99
N SER A 2 24.79 16.65 -0.78
CA SER A 2 24.22 17.58 0.21
C SER A 2 22.78 18.02 -0.12
N TRP A 3 22.45 18.15 -1.41
CA TRP A 3 21.13 18.57 -1.86
C TRP A 3 20.01 17.60 -1.45
N ILE A 4 20.23 16.28 -1.56
CA ILE A 4 19.22 15.27 -1.19
C ILE A 4 18.88 15.34 0.30
N SER A 5 19.88 15.56 1.16
CA SER A 5 19.67 15.75 2.59
C SER A 5 19.04 17.10 2.94
N GLU A 6 19.10 18.10 2.08
CA GLU A 6 18.54 19.43 2.34
C GLU A 6 17.03 19.45 2.06
N TYR A 7 16.60 18.83 0.96
CA TYR A 7 15.21 18.83 0.52
C TYR A 7 14.42 17.59 0.98
N HIS A 8 14.90 16.88 2.00
CA HIS A 8 14.36 15.56 2.30
C HIS A 8 12.89 15.57 2.73
N ARG A 9 12.54 16.59 3.51
CA ARG A 9 11.17 16.82 3.95
C ARG A 9 10.22 17.13 2.79
N VAL A 10 10.67 17.87 1.77
CA VAL A 10 9.86 18.27 0.62
C VAL A 10 9.45 17.04 -0.19
N TRP A 11 10.40 16.15 -0.50
CA TRP A 11 10.06 14.95 -1.26
C TRP A 11 9.20 13.97 -0.45
N ARG A 12 9.38 13.87 0.87
CA ARG A 12 8.49 13.05 1.72
C ARG A 12 7.05 13.54 1.70
N VAL A 13 6.86 14.86 1.72
CA VAL A 13 5.52 15.46 1.56
C VAL A 13 4.97 15.15 0.18
N ALA A 14 5.78 15.27 -0.89
CA ALA A 14 5.35 14.92 -2.24
C ALA A 14 4.95 13.43 -2.35
N ILE A 15 5.75 12.52 -1.76
CA ILE A 15 5.41 11.09 -1.67
C ILE A 15 4.11 10.88 -0.92
N LEU A 16 3.92 11.54 0.22
CA LEU A 16 2.69 11.42 0.99
C LEU A 16 1.47 11.87 0.17
N VAL A 17 1.58 12.98 -0.56
CA VAL A 17 0.51 13.47 -1.45
C VAL A 17 0.23 12.47 -2.57
N LEU A 18 1.27 11.98 -3.26
CA LEU A 18 1.13 10.98 -4.32
C LEU A 18 0.52 9.67 -3.81
N LEU A 19 0.88 9.27 -2.59
CA LEU A 19 0.34 8.10 -1.93
C LEU A 19 -1.15 8.27 -1.64
N LEU A 20 -1.57 9.42 -1.12
CA LEU A 20 -2.98 9.72 -0.91
C LEU A 20 -3.76 9.73 -2.23
N LEU A 21 -3.20 10.27 -3.30
CA LEU A 21 -3.78 10.20 -4.64
C LEU A 21 -3.88 8.76 -5.15
N ALA A 22 -2.87 7.93 -4.89
CA ALA A 22 -2.90 6.51 -5.24
C ALA A 22 -4.04 5.78 -4.53
N PHE A 23 -4.28 6.07 -3.24
CA PHE A 23 -5.40 5.49 -2.47
C PHE A 23 -6.78 5.98 -2.92
N GLN A 24 -6.89 7.18 -3.48
CA GLN A 24 -8.15 7.68 -4.06
C GLN A 24 -8.46 7.07 -5.43
N GLY A 25 -7.45 6.50 -6.10
CA GLY A 25 -7.62 5.85 -7.39
C GLY A 25 -8.24 4.46 -7.31
N PRO A 26 -8.66 3.90 -8.46
CA PRO A 26 -9.15 2.52 -8.57
C PRO A 26 -8.01 1.54 -8.38
N TRP A 27 -8.20 0.59 -7.46
CA TRP A 27 -7.24 -0.48 -7.16
C TRP A 27 -7.66 -1.82 -7.77
N PHE A 28 -8.96 -2.05 -7.88
CA PHE A 28 -9.54 -3.20 -8.57
C PHE A 28 -10.98 -2.88 -9.01
N PHE A 29 -11.60 -3.81 -9.71
CA PHE A 29 -12.99 -3.72 -10.13
C PHE A 29 -13.80 -4.84 -9.51
N ASP A 30 -14.95 -4.47 -8.96
CA ASP A 30 -15.99 -5.46 -8.66
C ASP A 30 -16.64 -5.92 -9.97
N GLN A 31 -16.79 -7.24 -10.13
CA GLN A 31 -17.33 -7.82 -11.35
C GLN A 31 -18.81 -8.10 -11.19
N ILE A 32 -19.63 -7.35 -11.92
CA ILE A 32 -21.08 -7.49 -11.93
C ILE A 32 -21.48 -8.15 -13.24
N HIS A 33 -22.18 -9.28 -13.15
CA HIS A 33 -22.71 -9.95 -14.33
C HIS A 33 -23.89 -9.15 -14.91
N VAL A 34 -23.63 -8.53 -16.06
CA VAL A 34 -24.59 -7.72 -16.83
C VAL A 34 -24.56 -8.22 -18.27
N PRO A 35 -25.64 -8.88 -18.74
CA PRO A 35 -25.70 -9.41 -20.10
C PRO A 35 -25.32 -8.37 -21.14
N SER A 36 -24.65 -8.82 -22.21
CA SER A 36 -24.05 -7.95 -23.22
C SER A 36 -25.01 -6.94 -23.85
N GLU A 37 -26.31 -7.25 -23.87
CA GLU A 37 -27.41 -6.44 -24.38
C GLU A 37 -27.65 -5.14 -23.58
N TYR A 38 -27.28 -5.11 -22.29
CA TYR A 38 -27.49 -3.95 -21.44
C TYR A 38 -26.28 -3.00 -21.43
N PRO A 39 -26.51 -1.67 -21.35
CA PRO A 39 -25.44 -0.69 -21.32
C PRO A 39 -24.61 -0.81 -20.03
N CYS A 40 -23.31 -0.56 -20.16
CA CYS A 40 -22.32 -0.71 -19.10
C CYS A 40 -21.35 0.47 -19.09
N ALA A 41 -21.01 1.00 -17.92
CA ALA A 41 -20.05 2.10 -17.82
C ALA A 41 -18.62 1.66 -18.20
N ILE A 42 -18.16 0.54 -17.63
CA ILE A 42 -16.84 -0.05 -17.91
C ILE A 42 -17.04 -1.55 -18.11
N ARG A 43 -16.98 -2.01 -19.37
CA ARG A 43 -17.06 -3.44 -19.69
C ARG A 43 -15.66 -4.04 -19.63
N LEU A 44 -15.47 -5.05 -18.78
CA LEU A 44 -14.19 -5.71 -18.58
C LEU A 44 -14.00 -6.84 -19.60
N LYS A 45 -14.84 -7.87 -19.53
CA LYS A 45 -14.75 -9.08 -20.37
C LYS A 45 -16.12 -9.76 -20.47
N GLY A 46 -16.59 -10.02 -21.69
CA GLY A 46 -17.88 -10.68 -21.93
C GLY A 46 -19.07 -9.96 -21.26
N ASP A 47 -19.85 -10.71 -20.49
CA ASP A 47 -21.01 -10.22 -19.74
C ASP A 47 -20.64 -9.63 -18.36
N PHE A 48 -19.37 -9.27 -18.13
CA PHE A 48 -18.93 -8.65 -16.88
C PHE A 48 -18.66 -7.16 -17.01
N CYS A 49 -19.38 -6.39 -16.20
CA CYS A 49 -19.14 -4.98 -15.95
C CYS A 49 -18.27 -4.79 -14.71
N GLY A 50 -17.41 -3.79 -14.74
CA GLY A 50 -16.56 -3.41 -13.62
C GLY A 50 -17.09 -2.18 -12.89
N SER A 51 -17.26 -2.27 -11.58
CA SER A 51 -17.38 -1.08 -10.72
C SER A 51 -16.03 -0.79 -10.07
N PRO A 52 -15.39 0.37 -10.30
CA PRO A 52 -14.08 0.66 -9.71
C PRO A 52 -14.20 0.72 -8.20
N ILE A 53 -13.34 -0.02 -7.52
CA ILE A 53 -13.17 0.06 -6.08
C ILE A 53 -11.92 0.86 -5.80
N ASP A 54 -12.11 2.00 -5.12
CA ASP A 54 -11.01 2.83 -4.69
C ASP A 54 -10.24 2.19 -3.53
N GLY A 55 -8.97 2.57 -3.40
CA GLY A 55 -8.10 2.06 -2.34
C GLY A 55 -8.65 2.33 -0.93
N MET A 56 -9.32 3.47 -0.71
CA MET A 56 -9.89 3.83 0.60
C MET A 56 -11.00 2.87 1.02
N TYR A 57 -11.85 2.44 0.09
CA TYR A 57 -12.86 1.42 0.36
C TYR A 57 -12.22 0.10 0.83
N VAL A 58 -11.11 -0.30 0.19
CA VAL A 58 -10.34 -1.50 0.63
C VAL A 58 -9.88 -1.36 2.07
N LEU A 59 -9.43 -0.17 2.46
CA LEU A 59 -9.00 0.10 3.83
C LEU A 59 -10.14 -0.08 4.83
N TRP A 60 -11.31 0.48 4.53
CA TRP A 60 -12.50 0.33 5.38
C TRP A 60 -12.98 -1.12 5.43
N ALA A 61 -12.98 -1.83 4.31
CA ALA A 61 -13.35 -3.23 4.25
C ALA A 61 -12.42 -4.10 5.12
N VAL A 62 -11.11 -3.87 5.03
CA VAL A 62 -10.12 -4.58 5.85
C VAL A 62 -10.28 -4.26 7.33
N ALA A 63 -10.50 -2.99 7.69
CA ALA A 63 -10.74 -2.61 9.07
C ALA A 63 -12.01 -3.27 9.64
N GLY A 64 -13.08 -3.32 8.85
CA GLY A 64 -14.32 -4.02 9.21
C GLY A 64 -14.09 -5.53 9.41
N GLU A 65 -13.36 -6.17 8.49
CA GLU A 65 -13.06 -7.60 8.57
C GLU A 65 -12.18 -7.94 9.78
N LEU A 66 -11.20 -7.08 10.11
CA LEU A 66 -10.37 -7.20 11.31
C LEU A 66 -11.21 -7.18 12.59
N ILE A 67 -12.12 -6.20 12.71
CA ILE A 67 -13.03 -6.07 13.86
C ILE A 67 -13.95 -7.30 13.93
N GLY A 68 -14.58 -7.66 12.80
CA GLY A 68 -15.50 -8.79 12.72
C GLY A 68 -14.83 -10.12 13.07
N ARG A 69 -13.57 -10.32 12.70
CA ARG A 69 -12.78 -11.50 13.11
C ARG A 69 -12.42 -11.47 14.58
N GLY A 70 -12.01 -10.33 15.12
CA GLY A 70 -11.75 -10.18 16.55
C GLY A 70 -12.97 -10.53 17.39
N VAL A 71 -14.13 -9.98 17.05
CA VAL A 71 -15.41 -10.29 17.70
C VAL A 71 -15.78 -11.77 17.52
N GLY A 72 -15.61 -12.32 16.31
CA GLY A 72 -15.88 -13.73 16.03
C GLY A 72 -15.03 -14.71 16.85
N LEU A 73 -13.75 -14.37 17.10
CA LEU A 73 -12.86 -15.17 17.95
C LEU A 73 -13.26 -15.08 19.43
N VAL A 74 -13.57 -13.88 19.93
CA VAL A 74 -13.97 -13.67 21.33
C VAL A 74 -15.31 -14.35 21.65
N THR A 75 -16.24 -14.35 20.69
CA THR A 75 -17.56 -14.99 20.82
C THR A 75 -17.56 -16.49 20.56
N GLY A 76 -16.44 -17.05 20.09
CA GLY A 76 -16.36 -18.46 19.67
C GLY A 76 -17.07 -18.78 18.36
N ALA A 77 -17.55 -17.77 17.63
CA ALA A 77 -18.25 -17.93 16.35
C ALA A 77 -17.30 -18.26 15.18
N LYS A 78 -16.00 -17.94 15.30
CA LYS A 78 -14.96 -18.29 14.32
C LYS A 78 -13.87 -19.12 14.99
N THR A 79 -13.38 -20.15 14.31
CA THR A 79 -12.24 -20.93 14.81
C THR A 79 -10.91 -20.26 14.41
N PRO A 80 -9.81 -20.50 15.14
CA PRO A 80 -8.48 -20.04 14.75
C PRO A 80 -8.05 -20.54 13.36
N THR A 81 -8.52 -21.72 12.96
CA THR A 81 -8.28 -22.30 11.63
C THR A 81 -8.94 -21.49 10.52
N ASP A 82 -10.13 -20.92 10.76
CA ASP A 82 -10.82 -20.04 9.79
C ASP A 82 -10.12 -18.67 9.64
N ALA A 83 -9.27 -18.31 10.60
CA ALA A 83 -8.48 -17.08 10.57
C ALA A 83 -7.21 -17.20 9.71
N GLY A 84 -6.64 -18.41 9.59
CA GLY A 84 -5.33 -18.62 8.97
C GLY A 84 -5.26 -18.25 7.50
N SER A 85 -6.31 -18.54 6.71
CA SER A 85 -6.32 -18.27 5.26
C SER A 85 -6.40 -16.78 4.90
N ALA A 86 -7.06 -15.98 5.74
CA ALA A 86 -7.20 -14.53 5.53
C ALA A 86 -6.03 -13.72 6.12
N PHE A 87 -5.25 -14.34 7.01
CA PHE A 87 -4.12 -13.70 7.69
C PHE A 87 -3.14 -12.98 6.74
N PRO A 88 -2.63 -13.59 5.64
CA PRO A 88 -1.71 -12.89 4.75
C PRO A 88 -2.36 -11.66 4.10
N PHE A 89 -3.65 -11.74 3.74
CA PHE A 89 -4.39 -10.62 3.17
C PHE A 89 -4.53 -9.45 4.14
N ILE A 90 -4.88 -9.77 5.39
CA ILE A 90 -4.98 -8.79 6.46
C ILE A 90 -3.62 -8.13 6.72
N LEU A 91 -2.56 -8.92 6.84
CA LEU A 91 -1.21 -8.40 7.09
C LEU A 91 -0.74 -7.49 5.94
N GLY A 92 -1.01 -7.90 4.71
CA GLY A 92 -0.75 -7.11 3.52
C GLY A 92 -1.47 -5.77 3.51
N ALA A 93 -2.77 -5.78 3.81
CA ALA A 93 -3.56 -4.57 3.90
C ALA A 93 -3.12 -3.64 5.04
N ILE A 94 -2.72 -4.20 6.19
CA ILE A 94 -2.10 -3.43 7.27
C ILE A 94 -0.78 -2.80 6.80
N ALA A 95 0.05 -3.54 6.06
CA ALA A 95 1.30 -3.00 5.52
C ALA A 95 1.04 -1.81 4.58
N LEU A 96 0.05 -1.92 3.69
CA LEU A 96 -0.41 -0.83 2.83
C LEU A 96 -0.85 0.38 3.66
N LEU A 97 -1.67 0.17 4.70
CA LEU A 97 -2.14 1.22 5.62
C LEU A 97 -1.02 1.92 6.38
N LEU A 98 0.03 1.18 6.73
CA LEU A 98 1.16 1.74 7.46
C LEU A 98 2.06 2.60 6.57
N THR A 99 1.96 2.54 5.24
CA THR A 99 2.78 3.39 4.36
C THR A 99 2.53 4.90 4.53
N PRO A 100 1.28 5.44 4.50
CA PRO A 100 1.05 6.86 4.75
C PRO A 100 1.37 7.24 6.20
N VAL A 101 1.06 6.36 7.15
CA VAL A 101 1.30 6.60 8.58
C VAL A 101 2.80 6.70 8.87
N SER A 102 3.61 5.78 8.34
CA SER A 102 5.06 5.79 8.54
C SER A 102 5.72 6.99 7.86
N THR A 103 5.26 7.37 6.66
CA THR A 103 5.73 8.57 5.95
C THR A 103 5.41 9.84 6.73
N GLY A 104 4.18 9.98 7.21
CA GLY A 104 3.77 11.10 8.07
C GLY A 104 4.55 11.15 9.38
N LEU A 105 4.83 9.99 9.98
CA LEU A 105 5.63 9.90 11.20
C LEU A 105 7.06 10.41 11.01
N LEU A 106 7.72 10.05 9.89
CA LEU A 106 9.04 10.57 9.54
C LEU A 106 9.04 12.08 9.30
N ILE A 107 7.99 12.62 8.65
CA ILE A 107 7.84 14.07 8.45
C ILE A 107 7.69 14.80 9.78
N TRP A 108 6.96 14.21 10.74
CA TRP A 108 6.65 14.85 12.02
C TRP A 108 7.76 14.72 13.05
N ARG A 109 8.32 13.52 13.23
CA ARG A 109 9.29 13.22 14.30
C ARG A 109 10.76 13.28 13.86
N GLY A 110 11.02 13.42 12.57
CA GLY A 110 12.38 13.55 12.01
C GLY A 110 13.09 12.22 11.79
N ASP A 111 14.40 12.30 11.50
CA ASP A 111 15.21 11.18 10.98
C ASP A 111 15.81 10.27 12.06
N GLY A 112 15.02 9.84 13.03
CA GLY A 112 15.49 8.85 14.00
C GLY A 112 15.83 7.52 13.31
N GLN A 113 17.03 6.97 13.51
CA GLN A 113 17.46 5.72 12.86
C GLN A 113 16.46 4.56 13.05
N ARG A 114 15.83 4.46 14.23
CA ARG A 114 14.76 3.47 14.49
C ARG A 114 13.51 3.70 13.64
N GLN A 115 13.12 4.96 13.41
CA GLN A 115 11.95 5.30 12.60
C GLN A 115 12.22 5.05 11.11
N LEU A 116 13.44 5.33 10.65
CA LEU A 116 13.87 5.05 9.29
C LEU A 116 13.86 3.55 9.00
N ILE A 117 14.43 2.73 9.92
CA ILE A 117 14.39 1.25 9.80
C ILE A 117 12.94 0.75 9.77
N PHE A 118 12.09 1.24 10.67
CA PHE A 118 10.66 0.88 10.68
C PHE A 118 9.96 1.24 9.37
N HIS A 119 10.20 2.45 8.86
CA HIS A 119 9.62 2.91 7.61
C HIS A 119 10.05 2.05 6.42
N VAL A 120 11.36 1.77 6.28
CA VAL A 120 11.88 0.89 5.22
C VAL A 120 11.28 -0.51 5.33
N ALA A 121 11.13 -1.06 6.54
CA ALA A 121 10.50 -2.36 6.76
C ALA A 121 9.02 -2.38 6.34
N VAL A 122 8.26 -1.33 6.68
CA VAL A 122 6.86 -1.16 6.26
C VAL A 122 6.74 -1.12 4.74
N TRP A 123 7.55 -0.29 4.07
CA TRP A 123 7.55 -0.20 2.61
C TRP A 123 8.02 -1.49 1.94
N GLY A 124 8.99 -2.19 2.52
CA GLY A 124 9.44 -3.50 2.05
C GLY A 124 8.33 -4.55 2.12
N LEU A 125 7.59 -4.61 3.23
CA LEU A 125 6.46 -5.52 3.38
C LEU A 125 5.34 -5.17 2.39
N ALA A 126 5.06 -3.87 2.22
CA ALA A 126 4.08 -3.39 1.25
C ALA A 126 4.49 -3.70 -0.19
N ALA A 127 5.79 -3.70 -0.51
CA ALA A 127 6.31 -4.10 -1.81
C ALA A 127 6.04 -5.57 -2.12
N VAL A 128 6.37 -6.47 -1.17
CA VAL A 128 6.12 -7.91 -1.29
C VAL A 128 4.63 -8.17 -1.50
N TRP A 129 3.79 -7.49 -0.73
CA TRP A 129 2.34 -7.63 -0.85
C TRP A 129 1.81 -7.13 -2.20
N SER A 130 2.24 -5.95 -2.63
CA SER A 130 1.81 -5.36 -3.91
C SER A 130 2.23 -6.23 -5.09
N TRP A 131 3.42 -6.82 -5.02
CA TRP A 131 3.88 -7.79 -6.02
C TRP A 131 3.00 -9.03 -6.08
N ALA A 132 2.69 -9.63 -4.93
CA ALA A 132 1.78 -10.79 -4.86
C ALA A 132 0.39 -10.44 -5.42
N PHE A 133 -0.12 -9.25 -5.09
CA PHE A 133 -1.41 -8.77 -5.58
C PHE A 133 -1.41 -8.53 -7.10
N LEU A 134 -0.34 -7.96 -7.67
CA LEU A 134 -0.21 -7.79 -9.12
C LEU A 134 -0.24 -9.13 -9.86
N MET A 135 0.40 -10.16 -9.32
CA MET A 135 0.39 -11.50 -9.92
C MET A 135 -1.01 -12.12 -9.99
N SER A 136 -1.94 -11.70 -9.10
CA SER A 136 -3.34 -12.13 -9.15
C SER A 136 -4.23 -11.33 -10.13
N MET A 137 -3.77 -10.18 -10.66
CA MET A 137 -4.60 -9.19 -11.36
C MET A 137 -4.32 -9.10 -12.87
N SER A 138 -3.66 -10.10 -13.46
CA SER A 138 -3.06 -10.04 -14.81
C SER A 138 -4.02 -9.80 -15.98
N GLU A 139 -5.35 -9.89 -15.79
CA GLU A 139 -6.33 -9.76 -16.87
C GLU A 139 -6.86 -8.33 -17.10
N LEU A 140 -6.57 -7.38 -16.21
CA LEU A 140 -7.14 -6.02 -16.29
C LEU A 140 -6.23 -5.03 -17.02
N PRO A 141 -6.78 -4.12 -17.85
CA PRO A 141 -5.98 -3.12 -18.56
C PRO A 141 -5.34 -2.14 -17.57
N PRO A 142 -4.02 -1.85 -17.69
CA PRO A 142 -3.30 -1.02 -16.72
C PRO A 142 -3.88 0.39 -16.51
N SER A 143 -4.41 1.01 -17.57
CA SER A 143 -4.97 2.36 -17.51
C SER A 143 -6.18 2.48 -16.59
N GLN A 144 -6.92 1.38 -16.37
CA GLN A 144 -8.08 1.36 -15.49
C GLN A 144 -7.72 1.22 -14.00
N LEU A 145 -6.49 0.82 -13.69
CA LEU A 145 -5.99 0.59 -12.33
C LEU A 145 -4.91 1.60 -11.93
N TRP A 146 -5.08 2.86 -12.37
CA TRP A 146 -4.04 3.88 -12.23
C TRP A 146 -3.63 4.13 -10.76
N GLY A 147 -4.54 3.95 -9.80
CA GLY A 147 -4.23 4.09 -8.37
C GLY A 147 -3.23 3.03 -7.91
N LEU A 148 -3.49 1.77 -8.29
CA LEU A 148 -2.58 0.66 -8.03
C LEU A 148 -1.22 0.85 -8.71
N TRP A 149 -1.19 1.25 -9.98
CA TRP A 149 0.08 1.45 -10.70
C TRP A 149 0.89 2.62 -10.14
N LEU A 150 0.23 3.71 -9.74
CA LEU A 150 0.89 4.81 -9.05
C LEU A 150 1.52 4.33 -7.74
N TYR A 151 0.79 3.53 -6.97
CA TYR A 151 1.31 2.92 -5.73
C TYR A 151 2.52 2.02 -6.01
N VAL A 152 2.42 1.13 -6.99
CA VAL A 152 3.50 0.20 -7.38
C VAL A 152 4.75 0.95 -7.83
N ALA A 153 4.60 2.07 -8.53
CA ALA A 153 5.73 2.92 -8.94
C ALA A 153 6.36 3.67 -7.74
N LEU A 154 5.54 4.11 -6.77
CA LEU A 154 6.03 4.81 -5.58
C LEU A 154 6.89 3.91 -4.69
N VAL A 155 6.51 2.66 -4.51
CA VAL A 155 7.22 1.70 -3.63
C VAL A 155 8.73 1.63 -3.88
N PRO A 156 9.23 1.31 -5.10
CA PRO A 156 10.66 1.28 -5.36
C PRO A 156 11.29 2.67 -5.26
N SER A 157 10.60 3.74 -5.65
CA SER A 157 11.11 5.11 -5.49
C SER A 157 11.41 5.46 -4.04
N VAL A 158 10.48 5.13 -3.12
CA VAL A 158 10.66 5.38 -1.68
C VAL A 158 11.78 4.53 -1.12
N LEU A 159 11.81 3.23 -1.46
CA LEU A 159 12.85 2.31 -0.98
C LEU A 159 14.25 2.73 -1.44
N ILE A 160 14.40 3.24 -2.66
CA ILE A 160 15.68 3.77 -3.16
C ILE A 160 16.05 5.05 -2.40
N LEU A 161 15.12 6.01 -2.27
CA LEU A 161 15.38 7.29 -1.61
C LEU A 161 15.74 7.13 -0.14
N GLU A 162 14.93 6.41 0.63
CA GLU A 162 15.17 6.18 2.05
C GLU A 162 16.30 5.17 2.30
N GLY A 163 16.48 4.20 1.39
CA GLY A 163 17.56 3.21 1.46
C GLY A 163 18.94 3.86 1.39
N VAL A 164 19.11 4.87 0.53
CA VAL A 164 20.36 5.65 0.45
C VAL A 164 20.60 6.44 1.74
N LEU A 165 19.55 6.97 2.36
CA LEU A 165 19.66 7.73 3.61
C LEU A 165 19.91 6.84 4.84
N ALA A 166 19.48 5.58 4.79
CA ALA A 166 19.66 4.61 5.88
C ALA A 166 21.10 4.11 6.02
N ILE A 167 21.96 4.30 5.02
CA ILE A 167 23.36 3.87 5.07
C ILE A 167 24.09 4.70 6.15
N PRO A 168 24.60 4.09 7.22
CA PRO A 168 25.33 4.81 8.24
C PRO A 168 26.56 5.47 7.61
N LYS A 169 26.66 6.80 7.70
CA LYS A 169 27.89 7.52 7.33
C LYS A 169 29.00 6.99 8.23
N LYS A 170 30.06 6.42 7.63
CA LYS A 170 31.26 6.06 8.39
C LYS A 170 31.68 7.29 9.20
N PRO A 171 31.93 7.15 10.52
CA PRO A 171 32.44 8.26 11.30
C PRO A 171 33.69 8.75 10.58
N HIS A 172 33.68 10.02 10.17
CA HIS A 172 34.86 10.64 9.59
C HIS A 172 35.89 10.60 10.72
N GLN A 173 36.87 9.71 10.58
CA GLN A 173 37.94 9.53 11.53
C GLN A 173 38.70 10.85 11.53
N THR A 174 38.42 11.71 12.49
CA THR A 174 39.13 12.97 12.69
C THR A 174 40.51 12.58 13.17
N ASP A 175 41.45 12.45 12.23
CA ASP A 175 42.85 12.23 12.51
C ASP A 175 43.31 13.35 13.46
N ARG A 176 43.81 12.94 14.62
CA ARG A 176 44.53 13.80 15.58
C ARG A 176 46.01 13.80 15.24
#